data_AF-A0A3C1P9J6-F1
#
_entry.id   AF-A0A3C1P9J6-F1
#
_cell.length_a   1.000
_cell.length_b   1.000
_cell.length_c   1.000
_cell.angle_alpha   90.00
_cell.angle_beta   90.00
_cell.angle_gamma   90.00
#
_symmetry.space_group_name_H-M   'P 1'
#
loop_
_entity.id
_entity.type
_entity.pdbx_description
1 polymer ?
#
loop_
_entity_poly.entity_id
_entity_poly.type
_entity_poly.pdbx_seq_one_letter_code
_entity_poly.pdbx_strand_id
1 'polypeptide(L)'
;MTAMISSEQTILELAKTLNPQQQQQVIDFIEFLHFQSQKQEKIVEPLEEKEPISFLEAAKEFIGCIDSGMGDLSMKKKELKQGYKALCQNQF
;
A
#
# COMPACT_ATOMS: atom_id res chain seq x y z
N MET A 1 36.31 27.82 14.53
CA MET A 1 35.61 27.81 13.23
C MET A 1 35.00 26.42 13.08
N THR A 2 33.79 26.24 13.57
CA THR A 2 33.13 24.92 13.58
C THR A 2 32.50 24.73 12.22
N ALA A 3 33.10 23.90 11.37
CA ALA A 3 32.56 23.62 10.05
C ALA A 3 31.16 23.01 10.21
N MET A 4 30.17 23.63 9.57
CA MET A 4 28.84 23.06 9.36
C MET A 4 29.01 21.91 8.38
N ILE A 5 29.35 20.73 8.89
CA ILE A 5 29.42 19.52 8.07
C ILE A 5 27.99 19.26 7.62
N SER A 6 27.75 19.36 6.32
CA SER A 6 26.46 18.98 5.73
C SER A 6 26.18 17.52 6.09
N SER A 7 24.97 17.21 6.53
CA SER A 7 24.55 15.86 6.92
C SER A 7 24.89 14.81 5.85
N GLU A 8 24.91 15.21 4.58
CA GLU A 8 25.28 14.37 3.44
C GLU A 8 26.73 13.86 3.53
N GLN A 9 27.66 14.74 3.93
CA GLN A 9 29.08 14.40 4.05
C GLN A 9 29.31 13.42 5.20
N THR A 10 28.63 13.64 6.34
CA THR A 10 28.70 12.72 7.49
C THR A 10 28.14 11.34 7.15
N ILE A 11 27.02 11.26 6.42
CA ILE A 11 26.42 9.99 5.99
C ILE A 11 27.38 9.24 5.06
N LEU A 12 27.99 9.94 4.09
CA LEU A 12 28.96 9.35 3.16
C LEU A 12 30.21 8.81 3.86
N GLU A 13 30.76 9.55 4.83
CA GLU A 13 31.91 9.09 5.59
C GLU A 13 31.58 7.87 6.45
N LEU A 14 30.45 7.89 7.17
CA LEU A 14 30.01 6.74 7.97
C LEU A 14 29.76 5.50 7.09
N ALA A 15 29.06 5.65 5.97
CA ALA A 15 28.77 4.54 5.06
C ALA A 15 30.05 3.87 4.50
N LYS A 16 31.11 4.65 4.25
CA LYS A 16 32.41 4.12 3.79
C LYS A 16 33.15 3.30 4.84
N THR A 17 32.89 3.53 6.13
CA THR A 17 33.54 2.77 7.23
C THR A 17 32.86 1.44 7.53
N LEU A 18 31.65 1.22 7.02
CA LEU A 18 30.86 0.01 7.25
C LEU A 18 31.31 -1.16 6.36
N ASN A 19 31.04 -2.38 6.81
CA ASN A 19 31.26 -3.58 6.00
C ASN A 19 30.20 -3.71 4.87
N PRO A 20 30.41 -4.55 3.85
CA PRO A 20 29.48 -4.67 2.72
C PRO A 20 28.03 -5.03 3.11
N GLN A 21 27.83 -5.86 4.13
CA GLN A 21 26.49 -6.21 4.60
C GLN A 21 25.79 -5.04 5.27
N GLN A 22 26.52 -4.28 6.09
CA GLN A 22 26.01 -3.09 6.76
C GLN A 22 25.73 -1.95 5.77
N GLN A 23 26.53 -1.83 4.71
CA GLN A 23 26.26 -0.88 3.62
C GLN A 23 24.93 -1.20 2.93
N GLN A 24 24.65 -2.48 2.68
CA GLN A 24 23.35 -2.89 2.13
C GLN A 24 22.19 -2.54 3.06
N GLN A 25 22.33 -2.76 4.38
CA GLN A 25 21.30 -2.38 5.35
C GLN A 25 21.01 -0.87 5.37
N VAL A 26 22.05 -0.03 5.18
CA VAL A 26 21.88 1.43 5.07
C VAL A 26 21.13 1.79 3.80
N ILE A 27 21.43 1.14 2.66
CA ILE A 27 20.71 1.33 1.40
C ILE A 27 19.23 0.96 1.58
N ASP A 28 18.96 -0.23 2.11
CA ASP A 28 17.60 -0.73 2.34
C ASP A 28 16.79 0.25 3.24
N PHE A 29 17.44 0.84 4.25
CA PHE A 29 16.82 1.82 5.13
C PHE A 29 16.51 3.14 4.43
N ILE A 30 17.43 3.65 3.60
CA ILE A 30 17.22 4.87 2.82
C ILE A 30 16.08 4.67 1.81
N GLU A 31 16.04 3.52 1.14
CA GLU A 31 14.95 3.15 0.23
C GLU A 31 13.61 3.08 0.96
N PHE A 32 13.59 2.51 2.17
CA PHE A 32 12.39 2.48 3.01
C PHE A 32 11.90 3.89 3.38
N LEU A 33 12.80 4.80 3.75
CA LEU A 33 12.43 6.19 4.04
C LEU A 33 11.85 6.90 2.81
N HIS A 34 12.46 6.70 1.64
CA HIS A 34 11.97 7.24 0.37
C HIS A 34 10.62 6.65 -0.05
N PHE A 35 10.37 5.38 0.27
CA PHE A 35 9.07 4.75 0.07
C PHE A 35 8.00 5.34 0.99
N GLN A 36 8.33 5.61 2.26
CA GLN A 36 7.38 6.23 3.20
C GLN A 36 7.01 7.66 2.80
N SER A 37 7.96 8.48 2.34
CA SER A 37 7.67 9.86 1.90
C SER A 37 6.72 9.87 0.69
N GLN A 38 6.96 9.01 -0.30
CA GLN A 38 6.07 8.87 -1.47
C GLN A 38 4.67 8.36 -1.09
N LYS A 39 4.57 7.53 -0.05
CA LYS A 39 3.28 7.03 0.43
C LYS A 39 2.49 8.13 1.13
N GLN A 40 3.15 9.04 1.85
CA GLN A 40 2.49 10.20 2.46
C GLN A 40 1.93 11.16 1.41
N GLU A 41 2.63 11.38 0.28
CA GLU A 41 2.12 12.22 -0.82
C GLU A 41 0.87 11.63 -1.50
N LYS A 42 0.72 10.30 -1.55
CA LYS A 42 -0.48 9.63 -2.10
C LYS A 42 -1.67 9.55 -1.14
N ILE A 43 -1.49 9.82 0.16
CA ILE A 43 -2.56 9.79 1.16
C ILE A 43 -3.17 11.18 1.38
N VAL A 44 -2.70 12.22 0.67
CA VAL A 44 -3.37 13.53 0.62
C VAL A 44 -4.44 13.56 -0.48
N GLU A 45 -5.28 12.53 -0.56
CA GLU A 45 -6.70 12.84 -0.74
C GLU A 45 -7.15 13.35 0.64
N PRO A 46 -7.97 14.41 0.75
CA PRO A 46 -8.49 14.80 2.04
C PRO A 46 -9.33 13.64 2.55
N LEU A 47 -8.71 12.80 3.38
CA LEU A 47 -9.41 11.92 4.27
C LEU A 47 -10.12 12.90 5.20
N GLU A 48 -11.37 13.25 4.86
CA GLU A 48 -12.30 13.76 5.85
C GLU A 48 -12.04 12.93 7.10
N GLU A 49 -11.70 13.60 8.21
CA GLU A 49 -11.48 12.99 9.52
C GLU A 49 -12.78 12.30 9.93
N LYS A 50 -13.07 11.15 9.31
CA LYS A 50 -14.16 10.29 9.70
C LYS A 50 -13.68 9.68 10.99
N GLU A 51 -14.37 10.06 12.07
CA GLU A 51 -14.14 9.51 13.39
C GLU A 51 -13.92 8.00 13.27
N PRO A 52 -12.95 7.43 14.00
CA PRO A 52 -12.66 6.00 13.90
C PRO A 52 -13.90 5.21 14.29
N ILE A 53 -14.58 4.65 13.29
CA ILE A 53 -15.78 3.83 13.51
C ILE A 53 -15.37 2.38 13.80
N SER A 54 -16.15 1.73 14.68
CA SER A 54 -15.96 0.30 14.96
C SER A 54 -16.31 -0.54 13.72
N PHE A 55 -15.78 -1.77 13.65
CA PHE A 55 -16.14 -2.72 12.58
C PHE A 55 -17.66 -2.98 12.54
N LEU A 56 -18.32 -2.99 13.71
CA LEU A 56 -19.77 -3.18 13.80
C LEU A 56 -20.50 -2.01 13.15
N GLU A 57 -20.09 -0.78 13.44
CA GLU A 57 -20.64 0.45 12.86
C GLU A 57 -20.46 0.48 11.34
N ALA A 58 -19.29 0.10 10.84
CA ALA A 58 -19.04 -0.03 9.41
C ALA A 58 -19.92 -1.13 8.77
N ALA A 59 -20.14 -2.24 9.47
CA ALA A 59 -20.95 -3.34 8.96
C ALA A 59 -22.45 -3.04 8.93
N LYS A 60 -22.94 -2.02 9.65
CA LYS A 60 -24.37 -1.64 9.68
C LYS A 60 -24.91 -1.26 8.30
N GLU A 61 -24.10 -0.62 7.46
CA GLU A 61 -24.49 -0.21 6.09
C GLU A 61 -24.80 -1.43 5.20
N PHE A 62 -24.23 -2.60 5.53
CA PHE A 62 -24.42 -3.83 4.77
C PHE A 62 -25.57 -4.70 5.28
N ILE A 63 -26.25 -4.29 6.36
CA ILE A 63 -27.44 -4.98 6.86
C ILE A 63 -28.54 -4.86 5.81
N GLY A 64 -28.92 -6.00 5.21
CA GLY A 64 -29.91 -6.05 4.14
C GLY A 64 -29.33 -6.14 2.71
N CYS A 65 -28.02 -6.00 2.52
CA CYS A 65 -27.38 -6.17 1.20
C CYS A 65 -27.41 -7.60 0.64
N ILE A 66 -27.87 -8.58 1.43
CA ILE A 66 -28.12 -9.94 0.95
C ILE A 66 -29.31 -9.96 -0.03
N ASP A 67 -30.24 -9.01 0.09
CA ASP A 67 -31.47 -8.94 -0.70
C ASP A 67 -31.35 -7.93 -1.86
N SER A 68 -30.19 -7.91 -2.52
CA SER A 68 -29.88 -6.98 -3.63
C SER A 68 -30.75 -7.17 -4.89
N GLY A 69 -31.75 -8.06 -4.86
CA GLY A 69 -32.57 -8.43 -6.01
C GLY A 69 -31.80 -9.10 -7.16
N MET A 70 -30.47 -9.17 -7.07
CA MET A 70 -29.63 -10.02 -7.91
C MET A 70 -29.92 -11.46 -7.55
N GLY A 71 -30.87 -12.05 -8.29
CA GLY A 71 -31.27 -13.45 -8.13
C GLY A 71 -30.06 -14.38 -8.05
N ASP A 72 -30.28 -15.52 -7.38
CA ASP A 72 -29.25 -16.47 -6.97
C ASP A 72 -28.12 -16.61 -8.01
N LEU A 73 -26.92 -16.16 -7.64
CA LEU A 73 -25.72 -16.22 -8.47
C LEU A 73 -25.40 -17.66 -8.90
N SER A 74 -25.93 -18.66 -8.20
CA SER A 74 -25.85 -20.07 -8.60
C SER A 74 -26.46 -20.33 -9.99
N MET A 75 -27.48 -19.56 -10.39
CA MET A 75 -28.13 -19.68 -11.70
C MET A 75 -27.27 -19.15 -12.85
N LYS A 76 -26.36 -18.22 -12.57
CA LYS A 76 -25.46 -17.59 -13.57
C LYS A 76 -24.06 -18.22 -13.64
N LYS A 77 -23.90 -19.44 -13.12
CA LYS A 77 -22.62 -20.16 -13.02
C LYS A 77 -21.87 -20.28 -14.36
N LYS A 78 -22.57 -20.43 -15.49
CA LYS A 78 -21.93 -20.54 -16.81
C LYS A 78 -21.32 -19.22 -17.26
N GLU A 79 -22.06 -18.12 -17.11
CA GLU A 79 -21.61 -16.76 -17.47
C GLU A 79 -20.40 -16.34 -16.62
N LEU A 80 -20.45 -16.59 -15.31
CA LEU A 80 -19.34 -16.29 -14.40
C LEU A 80 -18.06 -17.06 -14.76
N LYS A 81 -18.20 -18.34 -15.13
CA LYS A 81 -17.06 -19.15 -15.59
C LYS A 81 -16.49 -18.67 -16.93
N GLN A 82 -17.35 -18.19 -17.84
CA GLN A 82 -16.91 -17.64 -19.12
C GLN A 82 -16.18 -16.32 -18.94
N GLY A 83 -16.69 -15.41 -18.09
CA GLY A 83 -16.00 -14.17 -17.73
C GLY A 83 -14.62 -14.44 -17.11
N TYR A 84 -14.53 -15.39 -16.17
CA TYR A 84 -13.25 -15.80 -15.59
C TYR A 84 -12.27 -16.34 -16.65
N LYS A 85 -12.76 -17.16 -17.58
CA LYS A 85 -11.93 -17.70 -18.66
C LYS A 85 -11.42 -16.60 -19.61
N ALA A 86 -12.23 -15.59 -19.90
CA ALA A 86 -11.83 -14.45 -20.72
C ALA A 86 -10.75 -13.58 -20.03
N LEU A 87 -10.83 -13.40 -18.72
CA LEU A 87 -9.80 -12.70 -17.95
C LEU A 87 -8.46 -13.44 -17.97
N CYS A 88 -8.48 -14.78 -17.85
CA CYS A 88 -7.26 -15.59 -17.92
C CYS A 88 -6.67 -15.72 -19.33
N GLN A 89 -7.44 -15.45 -20.38
CA GLN A 89 -6.99 -15.51 -21.78
C GLN A 89 -6.28 -14.22 -22.24
N ASN A 90 -6.49 -13.10 -21.54
CA ASN A 90 -5.81 -11.82 -21.80
C ASN A 90 -4.49 -11.67 -21.02
N GLN A 91 -3.96 -12.76 -20.46
CA GLN A 91 -2.68 -12.81 -19.77
C GLN A 91 -1.63 -13.60 -20.56
N PHE A 92 -1.49 -13.39 -21.87
CA PHE A 92 -0.30 -13.75 -22.66
C PHE A 92 -0.19 -12.83 -23.88
#